data_AF-A0A1F7FJT7-F1
#
_entry.id   AF-A0A1F7FJT7-F1
#
_cell.length_a   1.000
_cell.length_b   1.000
_cell.length_c   1.000
_cell.angle_alpha   90.00
_cell.angle_beta   90.00
_cell.angle_gamma   90.00
#
_symmetry.space_group_name_H-M   'P 1'
#
loop_
_entity.id
_entity.type
_entity.pdbx_description
1 polymer ?
#
loop_
_entity_poly.entity_id
_entity_poly.type
_entity_poly.pdbx_seq_one_letter_code
_entity_poly.pdbx_strand_id
1 'polypeptide(L)'
;MANYPSVTETANTSDITLTNGGNAGIGVTSISYPLHVQKVANSVTRVGVVNADSGSSAGTGVQLISYQGAAAMTKYGSGSAGKPKWLEIDSGTSAPLVLCTAATARVFVESGGDVGVGTNSPGAKLEVNGDLKVGGQQVVDSNGYIKPKVSSAASAPYCSIYVDSTSGKLCFKDNSGGSHDLY
;
A
#
# COMPACT_ATOMS: atom_id res chain seq x y z
N MET A 1 -31.95 36.27 -7.94
CA MET A 1 -30.56 35.88 -8.28
C MET A 1 -29.92 35.29 -7.04
N ALA A 2 -29.09 34.25 -7.16
CA ALA A 2 -28.30 33.78 -6.01
C ALA A 2 -27.17 34.78 -5.73
N ASN A 3 -27.00 35.19 -4.48
CA ASN A 3 -25.98 36.15 -4.10
C ASN A 3 -24.70 35.41 -3.68
N TYR A 4 -23.76 35.26 -4.61
CA TYR A 4 -22.44 34.71 -4.30
C TYR A 4 -21.59 35.80 -3.63
N PRO A 5 -20.98 35.55 -2.46
CA PRO A 5 -20.20 36.56 -1.75
C PRO A 5 -18.94 36.92 -2.56
N SER A 6 -18.77 38.21 -2.86
CA SER A 6 -17.58 38.75 -3.51
C SER A 6 -16.38 38.69 -2.55
N VAL A 7 -15.34 37.95 -2.90
CA VAL A 7 -14.06 37.97 -2.18
C VAL A 7 -13.30 39.23 -2.56
N THR A 8 -12.94 40.06 -1.58
CA THR A 8 -12.10 41.25 -1.78
C THR A 8 -10.63 40.83 -1.73
N GLU A 9 -9.93 40.89 -2.85
CA GLU A 9 -8.48 40.62 -2.89
C GLU A 9 -7.66 41.83 -2.42
N THR A 10 -6.81 41.63 -1.42
CA THR A 10 -5.70 42.54 -1.11
C THR A 10 -4.49 42.10 -1.92
N ALA A 11 -4.00 42.95 -2.82
CA ALA A 11 -3.20 42.51 -3.96
C ALA A 11 -1.83 41.88 -3.60
N ASN A 12 -1.63 40.63 -4.04
CA ASN A 12 -0.46 40.21 -4.84
C ASN A 12 -0.70 38.79 -5.42
N THR A 13 -1.16 38.74 -6.68
CA THR A 13 -1.63 37.55 -7.42
C THR A 13 -2.81 36.81 -6.76
N SER A 14 -3.89 36.62 -7.51
CA SER A 14 -5.13 35.99 -7.04
C SER A 14 -4.91 34.55 -6.57
N ASP A 15 -4.80 34.34 -5.26
CA ASP A 15 -4.56 33.04 -4.63
C ASP A 15 -5.60 31.98 -5.05
N ILE A 16 -6.84 32.42 -5.30
CA ILE A 16 -7.93 31.59 -5.84
C ILE A 16 -8.54 32.28 -7.07
N THR A 17 -8.42 31.67 -8.24
CA THR A 17 -9.05 32.11 -9.49
C THR A 17 -10.31 31.30 -9.77
N LEU A 18 -11.45 31.94 -10.02
CA LEU A 18 -12.70 31.28 -10.43
C LEU A 18 -13.04 31.58 -11.89
N THR A 19 -13.61 30.61 -12.60
CA THR A 19 -14.00 30.74 -14.01
C THR A 19 -15.52 30.70 -14.18
N ASN A 20 -16.03 31.35 -15.24
CA ASN A 20 -17.46 31.28 -15.60
C ASN A 20 -17.93 29.87 -16.02
N GLY A 21 -17.00 28.92 -16.22
CA GLY A 21 -17.29 27.50 -16.42
C GLY A 21 -17.41 26.68 -15.13
N GLY A 22 -17.26 27.30 -13.96
CA GLY A 22 -17.33 26.63 -12.65
C GLY A 22 -16.01 26.02 -12.14
N ASN A 23 -14.93 26.07 -12.93
CA ASN A 23 -13.61 25.58 -12.50
C ASN A 23 -12.93 26.59 -11.57
N ALA A 24 -12.18 26.09 -10.58
CA ALA A 24 -11.35 26.85 -9.66
C ALA A 24 -9.85 26.54 -9.83
N GLY A 25 -9.02 27.57 -9.80
CA GLY A 25 -7.56 27.49 -9.71
C GLY A 25 -7.08 28.00 -8.37
N ILE A 26 -6.05 27.38 -7.79
CA ILE A 26 -5.37 27.86 -6.58
C ILE A 26 -3.87 27.95 -6.88
N GLY A 27 -3.33 29.17 -6.84
CA GLY A 27 -1.97 29.49 -7.28
C GLY A 27 -1.74 29.42 -8.81
N VAL A 28 -2.82 29.30 -9.61
CA VAL A 28 -2.77 29.18 -11.08
C VAL A 28 -3.95 29.85 -11.78
N THR A 29 -3.66 30.49 -12.91
CA THR A 29 -4.63 31.11 -13.82
C THR A 29 -4.97 30.23 -15.03
N SER A 30 -4.03 29.41 -15.51
CA SER A 30 -4.26 28.38 -16.53
C SER A 30 -4.88 27.13 -15.91
N ILE A 31 -6.22 27.05 -15.93
CA ILE A 31 -6.99 26.03 -15.20
C ILE A 31 -7.43 24.90 -16.15
N SER A 32 -6.70 23.78 -16.12
CA SER A 32 -6.96 22.59 -16.95
C SER A 32 -7.92 21.57 -16.34
N TYR A 33 -8.33 21.77 -15.08
CA TYR A 33 -9.15 20.84 -14.29
C TYR A 33 -10.21 21.59 -13.49
N PRO A 34 -11.34 20.97 -13.10
CA PRO A 34 -12.37 21.62 -12.28
C PRO A 34 -11.87 22.19 -10.95
N LEU A 35 -10.84 21.57 -10.37
CA LEU A 35 -10.01 22.14 -9.32
C LEU A 35 -8.54 21.94 -9.70
N HIS A 36 -7.82 23.03 -9.99
CA HIS A 36 -6.40 23.01 -10.32
C HIS A 36 -5.59 23.70 -9.21
N VAL A 37 -4.89 22.94 -8.38
CA VAL A 37 -4.02 23.48 -7.32
C VAL A 37 -2.57 23.27 -7.71
N GLN A 38 -1.80 24.35 -7.83
CA GLN A 38 -0.37 24.31 -8.18
C GLN A 38 0.38 25.46 -7.49
N LYS A 39 1.56 25.17 -6.93
CA LYS A 39 2.50 26.19 -6.46
C LYS A 39 3.61 26.40 -7.50
N VAL A 40 3.78 27.63 -7.97
CA VAL A 40 4.87 28.01 -8.90
C VAL A 40 6.17 28.28 -8.12
N ALA A 41 6.71 27.23 -7.46
CA ALA A 41 7.96 27.29 -6.71
C ALA A 41 8.59 25.90 -6.54
N ASN A 42 9.89 25.85 -6.22
CA ASN A 42 10.61 24.62 -5.86
C ASN A 42 10.23 24.13 -4.44
N SER A 43 8.95 23.85 -4.21
CA SER A 43 8.39 23.41 -2.92
C SER A 43 7.15 22.53 -3.13
N VAL A 44 6.68 21.87 -2.07
CA VAL A 44 5.58 20.91 -2.16
C VAL A 44 4.25 21.64 -2.34
N THR A 45 3.53 21.33 -3.42
CA THR A 45 2.09 21.65 -3.52
C THR A 45 1.31 20.62 -2.69
N ARG A 46 0.43 21.08 -1.79
CA ARG A 46 -0.43 20.22 -0.96
C ARG A 46 -1.86 20.72 -1.01
N VAL A 47 -2.82 19.78 -1.01
CA VAL A 47 -4.20 20.04 -0.60
C VAL A 47 -4.38 19.38 0.76
N GLY A 48 -4.67 20.17 1.78
CA GLY A 48 -4.90 19.68 3.14
C GLY A 48 -6.39 19.67 3.46
N VAL A 49 -6.89 18.57 4.00
CA VAL A 49 -8.22 18.48 4.60
C VAL A 49 -8.02 18.03 6.05
N VAL A 50 -8.38 18.88 7.01
CA VAL A 50 -8.08 18.68 8.43
C VAL A 50 -9.36 18.82 9.23
N ASN A 51 -9.61 17.84 10.10
CA ASN A 51 -10.52 17.97 11.22
C ASN A 51 -9.66 18.10 12.49
N ALA A 52 -10.02 19.01 13.40
CA ALA A 52 -9.27 19.30 14.62
C ALA A 52 -9.94 18.75 15.89
N ASP A 53 -11.16 18.21 15.77
CA ASP A 53 -11.89 17.59 16.87
C ASP A 53 -11.32 16.21 17.22
N SER A 54 -11.61 15.72 18.44
CA SER A 54 -11.10 14.45 18.97
C SER A 54 -12.18 13.42 19.31
N GLY A 55 -13.44 13.70 18.99
CA GLY A 55 -14.55 12.75 19.20
C GLY A 55 -14.50 11.56 18.23
N SER A 56 -15.19 10.47 18.56
CA SER A 56 -15.18 9.21 17.78
C SER A 56 -15.70 9.29 16.33
N SER A 57 -16.22 10.46 15.92
CA SER A 57 -16.68 10.76 14.56
C SER A 57 -15.85 11.87 13.88
N ALA A 58 -14.72 12.29 14.44
CA ALA A 58 -13.87 13.36 13.94
C ALA A 58 -13.01 12.92 12.72
N GLY A 59 -13.69 12.49 11.65
CA GLY A 59 -13.05 12.11 10.40
C GLY A 59 -12.62 13.31 9.55
N THR A 60 -11.65 13.07 8.69
CA THR A 60 -11.31 13.88 7.52
C THR A 60 -11.09 12.96 6.32
N GLY A 61 -11.25 13.45 5.08
CA GLY A 61 -11.03 12.62 3.90
C GLY A 61 -11.24 13.34 2.57
N VAL A 62 -10.65 12.77 1.52
CA VAL A 62 -10.89 13.13 0.12
C VAL A 62 -11.58 11.94 -0.54
N GLN A 63 -12.87 12.07 -0.83
CA GLN A 63 -13.67 10.98 -1.40
C GLN A 63 -13.68 11.08 -2.93
N LEU A 64 -13.32 9.99 -3.62
CA LEU A 64 -13.43 9.86 -5.08
C LEU A 64 -14.52 8.83 -5.39
N ILE A 65 -15.63 9.26 -5.98
CA ILE A 65 -16.77 8.40 -6.36
C ILE A 65 -16.95 8.42 -7.87
N SER A 66 -17.18 7.24 -8.45
CA SER A 66 -17.55 7.07 -9.85
C SER A 66 -18.62 5.98 -9.97
N TYR A 67 -19.80 6.33 -10.48
CA TYR A 67 -20.93 5.38 -10.55
C TYR A 67 -20.69 4.24 -11.55
N GLN A 68 -20.23 4.56 -12.77
CA GLN A 68 -20.08 3.61 -13.88
C GLN A 68 -18.65 3.54 -14.45
N GLY A 69 -17.66 4.00 -13.68
CA GLY A 69 -16.27 4.12 -14.14
C GLY A 69 -15.26 3.97 -13.01
N ALA A 70 -13.98 4.21 -13.30
CA ALA A 70 -12.90 4.14 -12.30
C ALA A 70 -12.66 5.48 -11.60
N ALA A 71 -12.60 5.46 -10.28
CA ALA A 71 -12.06 6.53 -9.45
C ALA A 71 -10.59 6.20 -9.14
N ALA A 72 -9.66 7.13 -9.40
CA ALA A 72 -8.23 6.87 -9.30
C ALA A 72 -7.43 8.08 -8.81
N MET A 73 -6.44 7.83 -7.94
CA MET A 73 -5.42 8.80 -7.55
C MET A 73 -4.20 8.65 -8.48
N THR A 74 -4.21 9.34 -9.62
CA THR A 74 -3.15 9.22 -10.63
C THR A 74 -1.97 10.15 -10.33
N LYS A 75 -0.76 9.58 -10.19
CA LYS A 75 0.49 10.34 -9.97
C LYS A 75 1.23 10.55 -11.30
N TYR A 76 1.21 11.78 -11.81
CA TYR A 76 2.11 12.22 -12.89
C TYR A 76 3.44 12.71 -12.31
N GLY A 77 4.57 12.31 -12.90
CA GLY A 77 5.90 12.55 -12.31
C GLY A 77 7.00 12.75 -13.33
N SER A 78 7.10 13.96 -13.89
CA SER A 78 8.17 14.35 -14.81
C SER A 78 9.38 14.95 -14.06
N GLY A 79 10.35 14.10 -13.70
CA GLY A 79 11.71 14.52 -13.34
C GLY A 79 11.93 15.05 -11.92
N SER A 80 12.40 14.18 -11.02
CA SER A 80 13.24 14.55 -9.86
C SER A 80 13.91 13.29 -9.28
N ALA A 81 15.22 13.36 -9.03
CA ALA A 81 15.97 12.27 -8.40
C ALA A 81 15.94 12.39 -6.86
N GLY A 82 16.05 11.26 -6.15
CA GLY A 82 16.37 11.24 -4.71
C GLY A 82 15.21 11.23 -3.71
N LYS A 83 13.93 11.23 -4.12
CA LYS A 83 12.79 10.97 -3.23
C LYS A 83 12.26 9.54 -3.39
N PRO A 84 11.69 8.91 -2.33
CA PRO A 84 10.92 7.68 -2.47
C PRO A 84 9.79 7.88 -3.48
N LYS A 85 9.62 6.91 -4.39
CA LYS A 85 8.84 7.09 -5.62
C LYS A 85 7.34 6.82 -5.47
N TRP A 86 6.92 6.29 -4.32
CA TRP A 86 5.61 5.65 -4.10
C TRP A 86 4.41 6.62 -4.10
N LEU A 87 3.20 6.05 -4.07
CA LEU A 87 2.06 6.67 -3.41
C LEU A 87 2.17 6.31 -1.92
N GLU A 88 2.12 7.32 -1.05
CA GLU A 88 2.19 7.14 0.40
C GLU A 88 0.75 7.17 0.94
N ILE A 89 0.33 6.10 1.61
CA ILE A 89 -0.98 5.99 2.26
C ILE A 89 -0.70 5.73 3.74
N ASP A 90 -0.59 6.81 4.50
CA ASP A 90 -0.55 6.77 5.96
C ASP A 90 -2.00 6.71 6.48
N SER A 91 -2.32 5.69 7.27
CA SER A 91 -3.63 5.53 7.92
C SER A 91 -3.75 6.29 9.24
N GLY A 92 -2.65 6.82 9.78
CA GLY A 92 -2.61 7.52 11.05
C GLY A 92 -2.86 6.60 12.25
N THR A 93 -3.25 7.20 13.37
CA THR A 93 -3.35 6.55 14.68
C THR A 93 -4.20 5.28 14.69
N SER A 94 -3.53 4.13 14.79
CA SER A 94 -4.11 2.79 15.04
C SER A 94 -5.09 2.24 13.98
N ALA A 95 -5.35 2.94 12.89
CA ALA A 95 -6.27 2.49 11.84
C ALA A 95 -5.58 1.53 10.83
N PRO A 96 -6.23 0.43 10.41
CA PRO A 96 -5.69 -0.47 9.40
C PRO A 96 -5.81 0.11 7.99
N LEU A 97 -4.87 -0.24 7.11
CA LEU A 97 -4.99 0.01 5.67
C LEU A 97 -5.75 -1.16 5.03
N VAL A 98 -6.90 -0.89 4.42
CA VAL A 98 -7.78 -1.94 3.87
C VAL A 98 -8.06 -1.72 2.38
N LEU A 99 -7.79 -2.73 1.56
CA LEU A 99 -8.13 -2.77 0.14
C LEU A 99 -9.37 -3.65 -0.06
N CYS A 100 -10.51 -3.04 -0.37
CA CYS A 100 -11.80 -3.71 -0.51
C CYS A 100 -12.24 -3.89 -1.97
N THR A 101 -12.91 -5.00 -2.27
CA THR A 101 -13.72 -5.15 -3.50
C THR A 101 -15.07 -5.80 -3.19
N ALA A 102 -16.15 -5.25 -3.74
CA ALA A 102 -17.54 -5.60 -3.39
C ALA A 102 -17.77 -5.58 -1.86
N ALA A 103 -17.48 -4.44 -1.22
CA ALA A 103 -17.54 -4.20 0.23
C ALA A 103 -16.76 -5.18 1.13
N THR A 104 -15.95 -6.07 0.56
CA THR A 104 -15.20 -7.12 1.27
C THR A 104 -13.71 -6.81 1.26
N ALA A 105 -13.05 -6.86 2.41
CA ALA A 105 -11.60 -6.72 2.51
C ALA A 105 -10.89 -7.86 1.74
N ARG A 106 -9.89 -7.50 0.92
CA ARG A 106 -9.07 -8.45 0.13
C ARG A 106 -7.63 -8.46 0.60
N VAL A 107 -7.08 -7.27 0.88
CA VAL A 107 -5.86 -7.09 1.64
C VAL A 107 -6.18 -6.19 2.83
N PHE A 108 -5.73 -6.58 4.01
CA PHE A 108 -5.85 -5.87 5.26
C PHE A 108 -4.44 -5.75 5.84
N VAL A 109 -3.99 -4.54 6.17
CA VAL A 109 -2.75 -4.32 6.92
C VAL A 109 -3.17 -3.75 8.26
N GLU A 110 -2.97 -4.53 9.32
CA GLU A 110 -3.22 -4.07 10.69
C GLU A 110 -2.28 -2.90 11.03
N SER A 111 -2.69 -2.03 11.97
CA SER A 111 -1.81 -1.00 12.51
C SER A 111 -0.57 -1.53 13.25
N GLY A 112 -0.55 -2.83 13.62
CA GLY A 112 0.65 -3.55 14.05
C GLY A 112 1.65 -3.89 12.93
N GLY A 113 1.27 -3.66 11.66
CA GLY A 113 2.05 -3.97 10.45
C GLY A 113 1.75 -5.31 9.80
N ASP A 114 0.79 -6.08 10.34
CA ASP A 114 0.57 -7.48 9.97
C ASP A 114 -0.43 -7.59 8.82
N VAL A 115 -0.08 -8.39 7.80
CA VAL A 115 -0.79 -8.38 6.52
C VAL A 115 -1.70 -9.61 6.40
N GLY A 116 -3.01 -9.36 6.40
CA GLY A 116 -4.03 -10.33 6.03
C GLY A 116 -4.38 -10.28 4.54
N VAL A 117 -4.42 -11.44 3.88
CA VAL A 117 -4.99 -11.62 2.53
C VAL A 117 -6.19 -12.56 2.64
N GLY A 118 -7.39 -12.06 2.35
CA GLY A 118 -8.64 -12.80 2.59
C GLY A 118 -9.02 -12.98 4.08
N THR A 119 -8.31 -12.31 4.98
CA THR A 119 -8.52 -12.27 6.44
C THR A 119 -8.39 -10.82 6.91
N ASN A 120 -9.11 -10.45 7.97
CA ASN A 120 -9.07 -9.13 8.61
C ASN A 120 -8.61 -9.21 10.08
N SER A 121 -8.02 -10.33 10.48
CA SER A 121 -7.47 -10.56 11.82
C SER A 121 -6.27 -11.51 11.72
N PRO A 122 -5.18 -11.10 11.05
CA PRO A 122 -4.02 -11.96 10.80
C PRO A 122 -3.32 -12.34 12.12
N GLY A 123 -3.14 -13.64 12.36
CA GLY A 123 -2.37 -14.19 13.47
C GLY A 123 -0.85 -14.23 13.24
N ALA A 124 -0.37 -13.72 12.11
CA ALA A 124 1.04 -13.70 11.71
C ALA A 124 1.35 -12.52 10.77
N LYS A 125 2.65 -12.17 10.65
CA LYS A 125 3.14 -11.05 9.82
C LYS A 125 2.64 -11.05 8.37
N LEU A 126 2.39 -12.24 7.82
CA LEU A 126 1.61 -12.44 6.60
C LEU A 126 0.72 -13.66 6.81
N GLU A 127 -0.60 -13.46 6.87
CA GLU A 127 -1.60 -14.52 6.86
C GLU A 127 -2.35 -14.50 5.52
N VAL A 128 -2.48 -15.66 4.88
CA VAL A 128 -3.27 -15.83 3.66
C VAL A 128 -4.35 -16.86 3.95
N ASN A 129 -5.60 -16.43 3.88
CA ASN A 129 -6.77 -17.29 4.00
C ASN A 129 -7.04 -17.99 2.65
N GLY A 130 -6.16 -18.94 2.31
CA GLY A 130 -6.13 -19.64 1.02
C GLY A 130 -4.71 -19.98 0.56
N ASP A 131 -4.57 -20.47 -0.68
CA ASP A 131 -3.30 -20.93 -1.23
C ASP A 131 -2.29 -19.78 -1.50
N LEU A 132 -1.07 -19.92 -0.98
CA LEU A 132 0.02 -18.97 -1.22
C LEU A 132 1.01 -19.48 -2.29
N LYS A 133 1.00 -18.85 -3.47
CA LYS A 133 1.96 -19.12 -4.55
C LYS A 133 3.14 -18.15 -4.54
N VAL A 134 4.23 -18.52 -3.86
CA VAL A 134 5.51 -17.78 -3.92
C VAL A 134 6.32 -18.18 -5.17
N GLY A 135 6.74 -17.21 -5.98
CA GLY A 135 7.60 -17.43 -7.14
C GLY A 135 9.10 -17.46 -6.80
N GLY A 136 9.89 -18.15 -7.62
CA GLY A 136 11.34 -18.32 -7.40
C GLY A 136 11.68 -19.53 -6.52
N GLN A 137 12.93 -19.60 -6.06
CA GLN A 137 13.37 -20.71 -5.22
C GLN A 137 12.87 -20.55 -3.77
N GLN A 138 11.88 -21.37 -3.40
CA GLN A 138 11.29 -21.38 -2.06
C GLN A 138 12.20 -22.02 -1.01
N VAL A 139 13.05 -21.21 -0.37
CA VAL A 139 13.64 -21.52 0.96
C VAL A 139 12.58 -21.20 2.01
N VAL A 140 11.69 -22.17 2.27
CA VAL A 140 10.56 -22.05 3.19
C VAL A 140 10.19 -23.45 3.70
N ASP A 141 9.86 -23.58 4.98
CA ASP A 141 8.48 -23.85 5.39
C ASP A 141 8.14 -23.14 6.72
N SER A 142 6.87 -23.15 7.10
CA SER A 142 6.32 -22.57 8.35
C SER A 142 6.35 -23.53 9.54
N ASN A 143 6.87 -24.75 9.37
CA ASN A 143 7.26 -25.62 10.48
C ASN A 143 8.66 -25.23 11.02
N GLY A 144 9.38 -24.37 10.29
CA GLY A 144 10.74 -23.92 10.59
C GLY A 144 11.83 -24.71 9.85
N TYR A 145 11.48 -25.59 8.92
CA TYR A 145 12.46 -26.43 8.24
C TYR A 145 13.18 -25.68 7.11
N ILE A 146 14.47 -25.49 7.33
CA ILE A 146 15.38 -24.83 6.39
C ILE A 146 15.79 -25.82 5.30
N LYS A 147 15.85 -25.35 4.05
CA LYS A 147 16.48 -26.04 2.92
C LYS A 147 17.92 -25.51 2.75
N PRO A 148 18.95 -26.08 3.42
CA PRO A 148 20.31 -25.57 3.41
C PRO A 148 20.98 -25.66 2.03
N LYS A 149 22.02 -24.84 1.83
CA LYS A 149 22.65 -24.59 0.52
C LYS A 149 24.17 -24.93 0.56
N VAL A 150 24.63 -26.06 -0.01
CA VAL A 150 26.02 -26.64 0.15
C VAL A 150 26.89 -27.08 -1.11
N SER A 151 26.99 -26.34 -2.25
CA SER A 151 27.50 -26.71 -3.62
C SER A 151 28.94 -27.21 -3.84
N SER A 152 29.08 -27.90 -4.97
CA SER A 152 30.05 -27.59 -6.03
C SER A 152 29.52 -26.50 -7.00
N ALA A 153 30.04 -25.28 -7.09
CA ALA A 153 31.14 -24.67 -6.34
C ALA A 153 30.64 -23.80 -5.15
N ALA A 154 30.78 -24.31 -3.93
CA ALA A 154 30.46 -23.72 -2.63
C ALA A 154 29.06 -23.03 -2.46
N SER A 155 28.06 -23.76 -1.89
CA SER A 155 26.61 -23.41 -1.73
C SER A 155 25.72 -23.37 -3.04
N ALA A 156 24.90 -24.34 -3.56
CA ALA A 156 24.26 -25.66 -3.21
C ALA A 156 24.35 -26.88 -4.20
N PRO A 157 24.33 -28.19 -3.76
CA PRO A 157 23.11 -28.95 -3.78
C PRO A 157 22.29 -28.70 -2.49
N TYR A 158 21.15 -29.36 -2.40
CA TYR A 158 20.18 -29.18 -1.32
C TYR A 158 19.95 -30.51 -0.63
N CYS A 159 20.72 -30.79 0.43
CA CYS A 159 20.23 -31.73 1.43
C CYS A 159 18.99 -31.10 2.10
N SER A 160 17.93 -31.88 2.32
CA SER A 160 16.71 -31.38 2.95
C SER A 160 16.48 -32.08 4.28
N ILE A 161 16.34 -31.29 5.34
CA ILE A 161 15.83 -31.72 6.63
C ILE A 161 14.30 -31.68 6.54
N TYR A 162 13.63 -32.78 6.88
CA TYR A 162 12.17 -32.86 6.87
C TYR A 162 11.67 -33.85 7.92
N VAL A 163 10.40 -33.73 8.31
CA VAL A 163 9.71 -34.78 9.08
C VAL A 163 8.93 -35.64 8.11
N ASP A 164 9.12 -36.96 8.17
CA ASP A 164 8.41 -37.88 7.30
C ASP A 164 6.96 -38.08 7.77
N SER A 165 6.00 -37.88 6.87
CA SER A 165 4.57 -37.93 7.17
C SER A 165 4.02 -39.36 7.41
N THR A 166 4.85 -40.39 7.23
CA THR A 166 4.48 -41.80 7.39
C THR A 166 5.05 -42.37 8.69
N SER A 167 6.28 -41.99 9.06
CA SER A 167 6.96 -42.46 10.28
C SER A 167 6.96 -41.46 11.44
N GLY A 168 6.72 -40.17 11.16
CA GLY A 168 6.87 -39.08 12.14
C GLY A 168 8.32 -38.77 12.52
N LYS A 169 9.32 -39.45 11.91
CA LYS A 169 10.74 -39.22 12.20
C LYS A 169 11.28 -37.96 11.53
N LEU A 170 12.33 -37.40 12.13
CA LEU A 170 13.19 -36.40 11.50
C LEU A 170 14.20 -37.11 10.57
N CYS A 171 14.17 -36.77 9.29
CA CYS A 171 14.97 -37.42 8.25
C CYS A 171 15.83 -36.39 7.49
N PHE A 172 17.00 -36.84 7.01
CA PHE A 172 17.79 -36.12 6.03
C PHE A 172 17.62 -36.78 4.66
N LYS A 173 17.43 -35.97 3.60
CA LYS A 173 17.79 -36.41 2.23
C LYS A 173 19.14 -35.84 1.84
N ASP A 174 19.99 -36.70 1.31
CA ASP A 174 21.30 -36.33 0.76
C ASP A 174 21.23 -36.09 -0.76
N ASN A 175 22.38 -35.78 -1.38
CA ASN A 175 22.47 -35.53 -2.82
C ASN A 175 22.52 -36.80 -3.70
N SER A 176 22.37 -37.99 -3.10
CA SER A 176 22.15 -39.27 -3.79
C SER A 176 20.67 -39.68 -3.83
N GLY A 177 19.82 -39.01 -3.06
CA GLY A 177 18.38 -39.28 -2.97
C GLY A 177 18.00 -40.25 -1.84
N GLY A 178 18.97 -40.73 -1.05
CA GLY A 178 18.70 -41.54 0.13
C GLY A 178 18.04 -40.70 1.24
N SER A 179 16.95 -41.22 1.82
CA SER A 179 16.44 -40.77 3.12
C SER A 179 17.17 -41.51 4.24
N HIS A 180 17.72 -40.76 5.20
CA HIS A 180 18.42 -41.28 6.36
C HIS A 180 17.74 -40.84 7.65
N ASP A 181 17.45 -41.81 8.51
CA ASP A 181 16.91 -41.62 9.85
C ASP A 181 18.01 -41.29 10.88
N LEU A 182 17.64 -40.58 11.93
CA LEU A 182 18.44 -40.46 13.16
C LEU A 182 18.19 -41.68 14.07
N TYR A 183 18.91 -42.78 13.76
CA TYR A 183 18.76 -44.15 14.32
C TYR A 183 17.45 -44.88 13.93
#